data_AF-A0A9D9MIE0-F1
#
_entry.id   AF-A0A9D9MIE0-F1
#
_cell.length_a   1.000
_cell.length_b   1.000
_cell.length_c   1.000
_cell.angle_alpha   90.00
_cell.angle_beta   90.00
_cell.angle_gamma   90.00
#
_symmetry.space_group_name_H-M   'P 1'
#
loop_
_entity.id
_entity.type
_entity.pdbx_description
1 polymer ?
#
loop_
_entity_poly.entity_id
_entity_poly.type
_entity_poly.pdbx_seq_one_letter_code
_entity_poly.pdbx_strand_id
1 'polypeptide(L)'
;MTLRTALPLTLAAAFITGCALEVQNRQPAQELAQAARPPGSVYTGWRVFQERCAGCHGEAATGTAKAPNLLERVQTLGPRSFVSRVLYRYDWGIPAAQAGSESAAREALVEEILQRRQGAIQMPAWQGEPRVQAHIADLYAWLSARAQGTQGPGRPTP
;
A
#
# COMPACT_ATOMS: atom_id res chain seq x y z
N MET A 1 -57.57 36.64 39.30
CA MET A 1 -56.82 36.87 38.05
C MET A 1 -56.05 35.61 37.73
N THR A 2 -56.50 34.88 36.72
CA THR A 2 -55.94 33.63 36.21
C THR A 2 -54.88 33.93 35.16
N LEU A 3 -53.61 33.56 35.38
CA LEU A 3 -52.60 33.55 34.33
C LEU A 3 -52.18 32.11 34.03
N ARG A 4 -52.70 31.60 32.90
CA ARG A 4 -52.15 30.46 32.15
C ARG A 4 -50.95 30.99 31.37
N THR A 5 -49.77 30.45 31.56
CA THR A 5 -48.65 30.63 30.62
C THR A 5 -48.23 29.29 30.08
N ALA A 6 -48.42 29.16 28.77
CA ALA A 6 -48.17 27.97 27.98
C ALA A 6 -46.66 27.75 27.77
N LEU A 7 -46.29 26.48 27.84
CA LEU A 7 -45.02 25.89 27.47
C LEU A 7 -44.72 26.11 25.96
N PRO A 8 -43.50 26.52 25.56
CA PRO A 8 -42.99 26.17 24.25
C PRO A 8 -41.80 25.23 24.42
N LEU A 9 -42.08 23.93 24.37
CA LEU A 9 -41.09 22.85 24.28
C LEU A 9 -40.93 22.46 22.81
N THR A 10 -40.32 23.28 21.96
CA THR A 10 -39.97 22.86 20.59
C THR A 10 -38.89 23.76 19.98
N LEU A 11 -37.60 23.49 20.23
CA LEU A 11 -36.49 23.97 19.38
C LEU A 11 -35.18 23.24 19.72
N ALA A 12 -35.16 21.91 19.63
CA ALA A 12 -33.93 21.13 19.86
C ALA A 12 -33.77 19.91 18.93
N ALA A 13 -34.41 19.90 17.75
CA ALA A 13 -34.39 18.74 16.87
C ALA A 13 -33.41 18.85 15.67
N ALA A 14 -32.80 20.02 15.43
CA ALA A 14 -32.06 20.28 14.18
C ALA A 14 -30.56 19.89 14.19
N PHE A 15 -29.96 19.56 15.34
CA PHE A 15 -28.53 19.25 15.42
C PHE A 15 -28.17 17.76 15.30
N ILE A 16 -29.16 16.85 15.28
CA ILE A 16 -28.91 15.40 15.38
C ILE A 16 -28.76 14.74 14.00
N THR A 17 -29.28 15.35 12.93
CA THR A 17 -29.25 14.78 11.56
C THR A 17 -27.88 14.83 10.89
N GLY A 18 -26.99 15.76 11.28
CA GLY A 18 -25.63 15.85 10.72
C GLY A 18 -24.72 14.69 11.11
N CYS A 19 -24.83 14.20 12.35
CA CYS A 19 -24.00 13.10 12.86
C CYS A 19 -24.32 11.75 12.20
N ALA A 20 -25.56 11.56 11.71
CA ALA A 20 -26.00 10.29 11.15
C ALA A 20 -25.39 9.97 9.77
N LEU A 21 -25.18 10.99 8.93
CA LEU A 21 -24.62 10.81 7.58
C LEU A 21 -23.11 10.48 7.59
N GLU A 22 -22.33 11.04 8.52
CA GLU A 22 -20.90 10.70 8.65
C GLU A 22 -20.68 9.30 9.25
N VAL A 23 -21.54 8.87 10.18
CA VAL A 23 -21.42 7.55 10.83
C VAL A 23 -21.86 6.43 9.88
N GLN A 24 -22.93 6.63 9.11
CA GLN A 24 -23.45 5.62 8.18
C GLN A 24 -22.45 5.27 7.06
N ASN A 25 -21.62 6.23 6.63
CA ASN A 25 -20.59 5.98 5.62
C ASN A 25 -19.27 5.41 6.20
N ARG A 26 -19.00 5.60 7.50
CA ARG A 26 -17.76 5.11 8.14
C ARG A 26 -17.76 3.61 8.36
N GLN A 27 -18.88 3.02 8.82
CA GLN A 27 -18.97 1.57 9.04
C GLN A 27 -18.69 0.74 7.78
N PRO A 28 -19.39 0.94 6.64
CA PRO A 28 -19.10 0.19 5.42
C PRO A 28 -17.68 0.47 4.90
N ALA A 29 -17.15 1.68 5.05
CA ALA A 29 -15.76 1.98 4.68
C ALA A 29 -14.74 1.21 5.55
N GLN A 30 -15.01 1.05 6.85
CA GLN A 30 -14.18 0.26 7.75
C GLN A 30 -14.26 -1.24 7.44
N GLU A 31 -15.46 -1.77 7.17
CA GLU A 31 -15.63 -3.17 6.77
C GLU A 31 -14.90 -3.48 5.47
N LEU A 32 -15.01 -2.60 4.47
CA LEU A 32 -14.25 -2.70 3.22
C LEU A 32 -12.74 -2.61 3.45
N ALA A 33 -12.28 -1.70 4.31
CA ALA A 33 -10.86 -1.59 4.65
C ALA A 33 -10.35 -2.83 5.40
N GLN A 34 -11.17 -3.42 6.27
CA GLN A 34 -10.86 -4.65 6.99
C GLN A 34 -10.78 -5.84 6.03
N ALA A 35 -11.74 -5.96 5.10
CA ALA A 35 -11.77 -6.99 4.07
C ALA A 35 -10.63 -6.84 3.05
N ALA A 36 -10.16 -5.62 2.81
CA ALA A 36 -9.02 -5.32 1.94
C ALA A 36 -7.66 -5.51 2.63
N ARG A 37 -7.60 -5.85 3.93
CA ARG A 37 -6.33 -6.12 4.61
C ARG A 37 -5.64 -7.30 3.93
N PRO A 38 -4.35 -7.18 3.59
CA PRO A 38 -3.66 -8.28 2.96
C PRO A 38 -3.60 -9.48 3.91
N PRO A 39 -3.77 -10.71 3.38
CA PRO A 39 -3.53 -11.91 4.17
C PRO A 39 -2.05 -12.00 4.55
N GLY A 40 -1.76 -12.51 5.75
CA GLY A 40 -0.40 -12.75 6.23
C GLY A 40 -0.11 -12.15 7.60
N SER A 41 1.03 -12.54 8.17
CA SER A 41 1.55 -12.08 9.44
C SER A 41 2.50 -10.89 9.23
N VAL A 42 2.13 -9.74 9.80
CA VAL A 42 2.96 -8.52 9.83
C VAL A 42 4.33 -8.82 10.47
N TYR A 43 4.36 -9.62 11.55
CA TYR A 43 5.61 -10.00 12.21
C TYR A 43 6.49 -10.88 11.33
N THR A 44 5.92 -11.91 10.70
CA THR A 44 6.67 -12.80 9.80
C THR A 44 7.22 -12.04 8.61
N GLY A 45 6.42 -11.14 8.03
CA GLY A 45 6.81 -10.28 6.92
C GLY A 45 7.99 -9.39 7.28
N TRP A 46 7.93 -8.74 8.44
CA TRP A 46 9.04 -7.95 8.97
C TRP A 46 10.32 -8.79 9.06
N ARG A 47 10.28 -10.00 9.63
CA ARG A 47 11.50 -10.82 9.76
C ARG A 47 12.13 -11.15 8.41
N VAL A 48 11.32 -11.63 7.46
CA VAL A 48 11.82 -11.98 6.13
C VAL A 48 12.36 -10.75 5.42
N PHE A 49 11.72 -9.59 5.60
CA PHE A 49 12.20 -8.33 5.04
C PHE A 49 13.57 -7.94 5.60
N GLN A 50 13.76 -8.00 6.93
CA GLN A 50 15.06 -7.72 7.55
C GLN A 50 16.15 -8.65 7.02
N GLU A 51 15.83 -9.94 6.85
CA GLU A 51 16.78 -10.96 6.39
C GLU A 51 17.17 -10.80 4.92
N ARG A 52 16.23 -10.41 4.04
CA ARG A 52 16.39 -10.53 2.59
C ARG A 52 16.36 -9.22 1.80
N CYS A 53 15.73 -8.18 2.34
CA CYS A 53 15.38 -6.97 1.58
C CYS A 53 16.01 -5.69 2.15
N ALA A 54 16.14 -5.60 3.47
CA ALA A 54 16.59 -4.39 4.16
C ALA A 54 17.99 -3.91 3.72
N GLY A 55 18.89 -4.81 3.32
CA GLY A 55 20.24 -4.45 2.87
C GLY A 55 20.28 -3.52 1.65
N CYS A 56 19.22 -3.51 0.83
CA CYS A 56 19.08 -2.58 -0.30
C CYS A 56 18.00 -1.52 -0.04
N HIS A 57 16.84 -1.93 0.48
CA HIS A 57 15.68 -1.04 0.65
C HIS A 57 15.65 -0.27 1.98
N GLY A 58 16.67 -0.46 2.83
CA GLY A 58 16.75 0.09 4.17
C GLY A 58 15.88 -0.68 5.16
N GLU A 59 16.24 -0.68 6.44
CA GLU A 59 15.52 -1.40 7.49
C GLU A 59 14.06 -0.95 7.64
N ALA A 60 13.81 0.34 7.45
CA ALA A 60 12.47 0.91 7.51
C ALA A 60 11.67 0.76 6.20
N ALA A 61 12.24 0.12 5.17
CA ALA A 61 11.72 0.02 3.81
C ALA A 61 11.54 1.37 3.07
N THR A 62 12.17 2.43 3.57
CA THR A 62 12.09 3.80 3.04
C THR A 62 13.06 4.07 1.88
N GLY A 63 13.79 3.06 1.42
CA GLY A 63 14.74 3.16 0.33
C GLY A 63 16.12 3.66 0.75
N THR A 64 17.06 3.55 -0.18
CA THR A 64 18.43 4.04 -0.08
C THR A 64 18.89 4.55 -1.45
N ALA A 65 20.13 5.02 -1.57
CA ALA A 65 20.73 5.29 -2.87
C ALA A 65 20.79 4.05 -3.79
N LYS A 66 20.72 2.83 -3.24
CA LYS A 66 20.81 1.56 -3.99
C LYS A 66 19.46 1.08 -4.51
N ALA A 67 18.36 1.44 -3.85
CA ALA A 67 17.04 0.87 -4.13
C ALA A 67 15.89 1.76 -3.63
N PRO A 68 14.72 1.72 -4.28
CA PRO A 68 13.63 2.67 -4.03
C PRO A 68 12.94 2.48 -2.67
N ASN A 69 12.23 3.54 -2.26
CA ASN A 69 11.25 3.50 -1.17
C ASN A 69 10.13 2.52 -1.52
N LEU A 70 10.02 1.44 -0.76
CA LEU A 70 8.98 0.44 -1.01
C LEU A 70 7.63 0.88 -0.49
N LEU A 71 7.57 1.76 0.51
CA LEU A 71 6.31 2.25 1.08
C LEU A 71 5.51 3.06 0.05
N GLU A 72 6.19 3.81 -0.83
CA GLU A 72 5.54 4.49 -1.96
C GLU A 72 5.13 3.50 -3.06
N ARG A 73 5.98 2.50 -3.34
CA ARG A 73 5.72 1.51 -4.39
C ARG A 73 4.51 0.64 -4.07
N VAL A 74 4.37 0.17 -2.83
CA VAL A 74 3.26 -0.74 -2.44
C VAL A 74 1.90 -0.05 -2.38
N GLN A 75 1.84 1.29 -2.33
CA GLN A 75 0.58 2.02 -2.44
C GLN A 75 -0.09 1.85 -3.80
N THR A 76 0.70 1.65 -4.86
CA THR A 76 0.22 1.47 -6.23
C THR A 76 0.37 0.03 -6.73
N LEU A 77 1.27 -0.76 -6.12
CA LEU A 77 1.40 -2.18 -6.37
C LEU A 77 0.38 -2.98 -5.55
N GLY A 78 -0.69 -3.41 -6.21
CA GLY A 78 -1.57 -4.43 -5.66
C GLY A 78 -0.85 -5.76 -5.40
N PRO A 79 -1.44 -6.68 -4.61
CA PRO A 79 -0.78 -7.91 -4.15
C PRO A 79 -0.23 -8.78 -5.29
N ARG A 80 -1.01 -8.94 -6.38
CA ARG A 80 -0.61 -9.74 -7.55
C ARG A 80 0.63 -9.14 -8.25
N SER A 81 0.64 -7.83 -8.43
CA SER A 81 1.76 -7.11 -9.06
C SER A 81 3.00 -7.14 -8.17
N PHE A 82 2.82 -7.06 -6.84
CA PHE A 82 3.90 -7.24 -5.87
C PHE A 82 4.53 -8.64 -5.99
N VAL A 83 3.73 -9.71 -5.92
CA VAL A 83 4.22 -11.09 -6.09
C VAL A 83 4.95 -11.26 -7.41
N SER A 84 4.38 -10.73 -8.50
CA SER A 84 4.98 -10.84 -9.84
C SER A 84 6.34 -10.14 -9.94
N ARG A 85 6.46 -8.97 -9.32
CA ARG A 85 7.70 -8.19 -9.32
C ARG A 85 8.76 -8.81 -8.41
N VAL A 86 8.39 -9.30 -7.22
CA VAL A 86 9.34 -9.86 -6.25
C VAL A 86 9.81 -11.26 -6.65
N LEU A 87 8.89 -12.16 -6.99
CA LEU A 87 9.27 -13.54 -7.30
C LEU A 87 9.87 -13.65 -8.69
N TYR A 88 9.29 -13.01 -9.70
CA TYR A 88 9.65 -13.27 -11.09
C TYR A 88 10.38 -12.10 -11.76
N ARG A 89 10.44 -10.94 -11.10
CA ARG A 89 10.92 -9.69 -11.71
C ARG A 89 10.23 -9.42 -13.06
N TYR A 90 8.95 -9.81 -13.21
CA TYR A 90 8.15 -9.35 -14.32
C TYR A 90 7.86 -7.87 -14.09
N ASP A 91 8.71 -7.03 -14.68
CA ASP A 91 8.44 -5.60 -14.79
C ASP A 91 7.30 -5.42 -15.79
N TRP A 92 6.05 -5.51 -15.31
CA TRP A 92 4.93 -4.92 -16.04
C TRP A 92 5.00 -3.40 -15.87
N GLY A 93 5.99 -2.81 -16.53
CA GLY A 93 6.18 -1.37 -16.68
C GLY A 93 5.30 -0.85 -17.82
N ILE A 94 3.99 -1.06 -17.74
CA ILE A 94 3.04 -0.39 -18.63
C ILE A 94 2.29 0.64 -17.79
N PRO A 95 2.64 1.94 -17.87
CA PRO A 95 1.80 2.99 -17.34
C PRO A 95 0.43 2.91 -18.00
N ALA A 96 -0.63 2.77 -17.21
CA ALA A 96 -2.02 2.79 -17.69
C ALA A 96 -2.38 4.08 -18.49
N ALA A 97 -1.51 5.09 -18.46
CA ALA A 97 -1.64 6.37 -19.16
C ALA A 97 -1.12 6.38 -20.62
N GLN A 98 -0.44 5.34 -21.10
CA GLN A 98 0.26 5.37 -22.41
C GLN A 98 -0.40 4.59 -23.55
N ALA A 99 -1.64 4.12 -23.36
CA ALA A 99 -2.39 3.45 -24.43
C ALA A 99 -2.88 4.40 -25.56
N GLY A 100 -2.34 5.63 -25.66
CA GLY A 100 -2.91 6.71 -26.48
C GLY A 100 -1.97 7.54 -27.38
N SER A 101 -0.65 7.28 -27.49
CA SER A 101 0.19 7.96 -28.48
C SER A 101 1.35 7.09 -28.99
N GLU A 102 1.35 6.76 -30.29
CA GLU A 102 1.78 5.42 -30.73
C GLU A 102 3.17 5.25 -31.38
N SER A 103 3.96 6.28 -31.69
CA SER A 103 5.30 6.03 -32.31
C SER A 103 6.47 6.67 -31.57
N ALA A 104 6.56 7.99 -31.47
CA ALA A 104 7.73 8.66 -30.90
C ALA A 104 7.92 8.34 -29.40
N ALA A 105 6.85 8.23 -28.63
CA ALA A 105 6.91 7.81 -27.23
C ALA A 105 7.36 6.34 -27.09
N ARG A 106 6.98 5.51 -28.07
CA ARG A 106 7.35 4.10 -28.13
C ARG A 106 8.81 3.92 -28.57
N GLU A 107 9.29 4.75 -29.51
CA GLU A 107 10.71 4.81 -29.91
C GLU A 107 11.59 5.35 -28.79
N ALA A 108 11.17 6.39 -28.08
CA ALA A 108 11.88 6.90 -26.90
C ALA A 108 11.93 5.85 -25.78
N LEU A 109 10.83 5.12 -25.55
CA LEU A 109 10.81 4.00 -24.60
C LEU A 109 11.72 2.85 -25.06
N VAL A 110 11.75 2.54 -26.36
CA VAL A 110 12.65 1.52 -26.92
C VAL A 110 14.11 1.93 -26.75
N GLU A 111 14.45 3.18 -27.03
CA GLU A 111 15.80 3.73 -26.83
C GLU A 111 16.19 3.70 -25.34
N GLU A 112 15.29 4.06 -24.42
CA GLU A 112 15.52 3.93 -22.97
C GLU A 112 15.75 2.47 -22.54
N ILE A 113 14.98 1.52 -23.10
CA ILE A 113 15.13 0.09 -22.85
C ILE A 113 16.48 -0.41 -23.37
N LEU A 114 16.92 0.06 -24.54
CA LEU A 114 18.22 -0.28 -25.14
C LEU A 114 19.38 0.35 -24.35
N GLN A 115 19.19 1.55 -23.81
CA GLN A 115 20.15 2.24 -22.95
C GLN A 115 20.25 1.67 -21.54
N ARG A 116 19.52 0.59 -21.22
CA ARG A 116 19.36 0.03 -19.88
C ARG A 116 20.64 0.19 -19.06
N ARG A 117 20.56 1.14 -18.11
CA ARG A 117 21.63 1.61 -17.22
C ARG A 117 22.49 0.46 -16.72
N GLN A 118 23.61 0.23 -17.39
CA GLN A 118 24.70 -0.59 -16.91
C GLN A 118 25.29 0.15 -15.69
N GLY A 119 24.85 -0.23 -14.48
CA GLY A 119 25.35 0.38 -13.23
C GLY A 119 24.37 0.37 -12.04
N ALA A 120 23.07 0.18 -12.26
CA ALA A 120 22.12 0.05 -11.15
C ALA A 120 22.08 -1.39 -10.63
N ILE A 121 22.22 -1.58 -9.31
CA ILE A 121 21.96 -2.88 -8.66
C ILE A 121 20.52 -3.27 -8.98
N GLN A 122 20.34 -4.35 -9.73
CA GLN A 122 19.00 -4.83 -10.10
C GLN A 122 18.45 -5.72 -8.98
N MET A 123 17.27 -5.38 -8.46
CA MET A 123 16.56 -6.18 -7.44
C MET A 123 16.38 -7.63 -7.90
N PRO A 124 16.98 -8.66 -7.28
CA PRO A 124 16.96 -10.05 -7.77
C PRO A 124 15.53 -10.61 -7.89
N ALA A 125 15.36 -11.63 -8.73
CA ALA A 125 14.15 -12.43 -8.73
C ALA A 125 14.26 -13.47 -7.60
N TRP A 126 13.21 -13.60 -6.79
CA TRP A 126 13.24 -14.39 -5.55
C TRP A 126 12.48 -15.73 -5.63
N GLN A 127 12.02 -16.14 -6.81
CA GLN A 127 11.32 -17.41 -7.02
C GLN A 127 12.10 -18.65 -6.55
N GLY A 128 13.44 -18.58 -6.54
CA GLY A 128 14.31 -19.66 -6.08
C GLY A 128 14.67 -19.62 -4.59
N GLU A 129 14.24 -18.60 -3.84
CA GLU A 129 14.54 -18.46 -2.41
C GLU A 129 13.33 -18.92 -1.56
N PRO A 130 13.42 -20.07 -0.88
CA PRO A 130 12.26 -20.69 -0.23
C PRO A 130 11.60 -19.80 0.83
N ARG A 131 12.38 -19.04 1.61
CA ARG A 131 11.83 -18.16 2.65
C ARG A 131 11.02 -17.02 2.05
N VAL A 132 11.48 -16.42 0.95
CA VAL A 132 10.76 -15.31 0.31
C VAL A 132 9.50 -15.84 -0.37
N GLN A 133 9.59 -16.99 -1.04
CA GLN A 133 8.44 -17.59 -1.72
C GLN A 133 7.34 -18.01 -0.74
N ALA A 134 7.70 -18.67 0.37
CA ALA A 134 6.75 -19.11 1.37
C ALA A 134 6.06 -17.95 2.11
N HIS A 135 6.76 -16.82 2.27
CA HIS A 135 6.30 -15.67 3.06
C HIS A 135 5.99 -14.44 2.21
N ILE A 136 5.69 -14.62 0.92
CA ILE A 136 5.45 -13.49 0.02
C ILE A 136 4.22 -12.66 0.42
N ALA A 137 3.19 -13.32 0.94
CA ALA A 137 2.00 -12.65 1.47
C ALA A 137 2.32 -11.88 2.76
N ASP A 138 3.11 -12.46 3.65
CA ASP A 138 3.54 -11.83 4.89
C ASP A 138 4.37 -10.56 4.61
N LEU A 139 5.29 -10.62 3.63
CA LEU A 139 6.07 -9.47 3.16
C LEU A 139 5.16 -8.33 2.70
N TYR A 140 4.16 -8.66 1.88
CA TYR A 140 3.20 -7.67 1.39
C TYR A 140 2.36 -7.09 2.53
N ALA A 141 1.95 -7.92 3.51
CA ALA A 141 1.18 -7.48 4.68
C ALA A 141 1.96 -6.47 5.52
N TRP A 142 3.24 -6.74 5.84
CA TRP A 142 4.08 -5.83 6.60
C TRP A 142 4.33 -4.51 5.85
N LEU A 143 4.73 -4.57 4.57
CA LEU A 143 4.97 -3.37 3.77
C LEU A 143 3.71 -2.52 3.61
N SER A 144 2.55 -3.14 3.41
CA SER A 144 1.28 -2.44 3.30
C SER A 144 0.88 -1.78 4.62
N ALA A 145 1.03 -2.47 5.75
CA ALA A 145 0.77 -1.89 7.08
C ALA A 145 1.70 -0.69 7.37
N ARG A 146 2.98 -0.78 6.96
CA ARG A 146 3.93 0.33 7.05
C ARG A 146 3.51 1.51 6.17
N ALA A 147 3.12 1.25 4.92
CA ALA A 147 2.69 2.29 3.99
C ALA A 147 1.39 2.98 4.42
N GLN A 148 0.50 2.25 5.10
CA GLN A 148 -0.74 2.79 5.65
C GLN A 148 -0.55 3.48 7.01
N GLY A 149 0.67 3.47 7.57
CA GLY A 149 0.97 4.06 8.89
C GLY A 149 0.44 3.26 10.07
N THR A 150 -0.12 2.06 9.86
CA THR A 150 -0.61 1.19 10.95
C THR A 150 0.51 0.39 11.60
N GLN A 151 1.70 0.36 11.00
CA GLN A 151 2.91 -0.28 11.52
C GLN A 151 4.11 0.67 11.53
N GLY A 152 4.78 0.77 12.69
CA GLY A 152 6.04 1.50 12.86
C GLY A 152 7.27 0.77 12.26
N PRO A 153 8.44 1.43 12.16
CA PRO A 153 9.63 0.88 11.49
C PRO A 153 10.32 -0.22 12.27
N GLY A 154 10.13 -0.24 13.59
CA GLY A 154 10.69 -1.26 14.47
C GLY A 154 9.99 -2.61 14.33
N ARG A 155 10.49 -3.56 15.13
CA ARG A 155 9.91 -4.89 15.27
C ARG A 155 8.40 -4.80 15.61
N PRO A 156 7.52 -5.43 14.82
CA PRO A 156 6.10 -5.53 15.15
C PRO A 156 5.87 -6.23 16.48
N THR A 157 4.91 -5.71 17.26
CA THR A 157 4.42 -6.37 18.46
C THR A 157 3.39 -7.46 18.08
N PRO A 158 3.40 -8.63 18.74
CA PRO A 158 2.38 -9.66 18.54
C PRO A 158 0.96 -9.17 18.81
#